data_AF-A0A357XPP2-F1
#
_entry.id   AF-A0A357XPP2-F1
#
_cell.length_a   1.000
_cell.length_b   1.000
_cell.length_c   1.000
_cell.angle_alpha   90.00
_cell.angle_beta   90.00
_cell.angle_gamma   90.00
#
_symmetry.space_group_name_H-M   'P 1'
#
loop_
_entity.id
_entity.type
_entity.pdbx_description
1 polymer ?
#
loop_
_entity_poly.entity_id
_entity_poly.type
_entity_poly.pdbx_seq_one_letter_code
_entity_poly.pdbx_strand_id
1 'polypeptide(L)'
;MVNQALIDVVKNQLAGGIGEQEIREFLRRRGTSDDEVQEIFKALSVRVPTLSEIPVTESVPALPEQSLPVPAAPEISVAHGIEREIPPLQPSAPFEPLSLEPAPVREDTSSGIVLPPVLSRGKRIIRIGSIIASVVLVLVGGAYAYTVYFASPEQILDRMILQVRDVRAMAFATEINVTASGGSLFATAASSTNPFAGMLMGQEQPTKLTVTSSGAFDFRDEVSPKVSILFEADTDKWPLGDFALGAEYRNLDRKNYVKVNNIPDLGFFSLSFLKNKWFVIEDKEAKTQLGASTGSSETVIPDITQEQRNQLADAWGDHRFLTVNKRLSPEEIDGVAMHHFSLAFDKEKFKEWIIVTDAIMQNEPTDVSEMDETLSFLNVDAMETWIGKRDSLPYKYTAQISLRDKVDASRMTTMNIVLTGKNFGKNQEIIAPDGAQSFEEVLQGIFGQMLGAGAPTSVPATPQARNDQRRKDVTLIADAIKKNVSDNGGTFMCATGPLPQKATFLGAAGFGMSGYAIESCLVPKYLPAMPKDPTKGGLGMSGYSAYYDSVTKRITVRAPYAEEGSKITITK
;
A
#
# COMPACT_ATOMS: atom_id res chain seq x y z
N MET A 1 -17.40 1.50 37.10
CA MET A 1 -18.39 1.50 35.99
C MET A 1 -17.61 1.40 34.71
N VAL A 2 -17.69 0.25 34.05
CA VAL A 2 -17.05 0.03 32.76
C VAL A 2 -17.60 1.02 31.72
N ASN A 3 -16.70 1.63 30.95
CA ASN A 3 -17.06 2.52 29.86
C ASN A 3 -17.77 1.76 28.73
N GLN A 4 -18.97 2.19 28.33
CA GLN A 4 -19.73 1.57 27.24
C GLN A 4 -18.95 1.50 25.92
N ALA A 5 -18.12 2.52 25.62
CA ALA A 5 -17.28 2.52 24.44
C ALA A 5 -16.26 1.35 24.43
N LEU A 6 -15.77 0.95 25.62
CA LEU A 6 -14.85 -0.18 25.74
C LEU A 6 -15.58 -1.51 25.52
N ILE A 7 -16.84 -1.62 25.97
CA ILE A 7 -17.70 -2.79 25.72
C ILE A 7 -17.98 -2.93 24.22
N ASP A 8 -18.27 -1.83 23.52
CA ASP A 8 -18.56 -1.84 22.09
C ASP A 8 -17.32 -2.23 21.26
N VAL A 9 -16.12 -1.77 21.65
CA VAL A 9 -14.85 -2.19 21.04
C VAL A 9 -14.62 -3.69 21.23
N VAL A 10 -14.79 -4.22 22.45
CA VAL A 10 -14.63 -5.66 22.73
C VAL A 10 -15.66 -6.49 21.96
N LYS A 11 -16.90 -6.01 21.84
CA LYS A 11 -17.96 -6.67 21.06
C LYS A 11 -17.61 -6.76 19.58
N ASN A 12 -17.09 -5.68 19.00
CA ASN A 12 -16.66 -5.67 17.59
C ASN A 12 -15.45 -6.58 17.36
N GLN A 13 -14.51 -6.65 18.31
CA GLN A 13 -13.36 -7.57 18.20
C GLN A 13 -13.77 -9.04 18.31
N LEU A 14 -14.70 -9.38 19.20
CA LEU A 14 -15.29 -10.73 19.27
C LEU A 14 -16.04 -11.09 17.98
N ALA A 15 -16.80 -10.14 17.42
CA ALA A 15 -17.49 -10.33 16.13
C ALA A 15 -16.52 -10.51 14.96
N GLY A 16 -15.33 -9.92 15.05
CA GLY A 16 -14.22 -10.09 14.10
C GLY A 16 -13.43 -11.40 14.26
N GLY A 17 -13.83 -12.30 15.15
CA GLY A 17 -13.22 -13.63 15.32
C GLY A 17 -11.99 -13.67 16.25
N ILE A 18 -11.67 -12.57 16.94
CA ILE A 18 -10.59 -12.55 17.93
C ILE A 18 -11.01 -13.34 19.17
N GLY A 19 -10.14 -14.23 19.66
CA GLY A 19 -10.41 -15.06 20.83
C GLY A 19 -10.59 -14.24 22.11
N GLU A 20 -11.53 -14.62 22.97
CA GLU A 20 -11.78 -13.92 24.24
C GLU A 20 -10.53 -13.79 25.12
N GLN A 21 -9.69 -14.83 25.21
CA GLN A 21 -8.45 -14.77 25.99
C GLN A 21 -7.47 -13.71 25.46
N GLU A 22 -7.37 -13.57 24.14
CA GLU A 22 -6.49 -12.61 23.49
C GLU A 22 -6.93 -11.16 23.80
N ILE A 23 -8.24 -10.91 23.77
CA ILE A 23 -8.80 -9.60 24.16
C ILE A 23 -8.54 -9.31 25.64
N ARG A 24 -8.68 -10.32 26.52
CA ARG A 24 -8.38 -10.17 27.96
C ARG A 24 -6.91 -9.80 28.19
N GLU A 25 -5.98 -10.44 27.50
CA GLU A 25 -4.56 -10.10 27.59
C GLU A 25 -4.25 -8.71 27.04
N PHE A 26 -4.87 -8.33 25.92
CA PHE A 26 -4.72 -7.00 25.34
C PHE A 26 -5.17 -5.89 26.32
N LEU A 27 -6.33 -6.06 26.96
CA LEU A 27 -6.84 -5.11 27.95
C LEU A 27 -5.90 -4.99 29.17
N ARG A 28 -5.38 -6.11 29.68
CA ARG A 28 -4.40 -6.13 30.78
C ARG A 28 -3.12 -5.38 30.40
N ARG A 29 -2.58 -5.59 29.20
CA ARG A 29 -1.37 -4.88 28.72
C ARG A 29 -1.60 -3.38 28.60
N ARG A 30 -2.84 -2.93 28.41
CA ARG A 30 -3.24 -1.51 28.37
C ARG A 30 -3.56 -0.93 29.75
N GLY A 31 -3.38 -1.70 30.82
CA GLY A 31 -3.57 -1.26 32.21
C GLY A 31 -5.00 -1.40 32.72
N THR A 32 -5.90 -2.08 31.99
CA THR A 32 -7.23 -2.44 32.51
C THR A 32 -7.07 -3.50 33.60
N SER A 33 -7.68 -3.27 34.76
CA SER A 33 -7.56 -4.19 35.89
C SER A 33 -8.31 -5.50 35.63
N ASP A 34 -7.95 -6.58 36.32
CA ASP A 34 -8.64 -7.87 36.19
C ASP A 34 -10.14 -7.77 36.51
N ASP A 35 -10.49 -6.93 37.50
CA ASP A 35 -11.88 -6.68 37.89
C ASP A 35 -12.65 -5.97 36.78
N GLU A 36 -12.04 -4.97 36.12
CA GLU A 36 -12.65 -4.27 34.98
C GLU A 36 -12.80 -5.19 33.75
N VAL A 37 -11.78 -6.01 33.47
CA VAL A 37 -11.86 -7.04 32.42
C VAL A 37 -13.01 -8.00 32.72
N GLN A 38 -13.16 -8.44 33.96
CA GLN A 38 -14.25 -9.32 34.34
C GLN A 38 -15.62 -8.65 34.25
N GLU A 39 -15.75 -7.37 34.62
CA GLU A 39 -16.99 -6.60 34.44
C GLU A 39 -17.36 -6.42 32.96
N ILE A 40 -16.38 -6.15 32.07
CA ILE A 40 -16.60 -6.04 30.62
C ILE A 40 -17.21 -7.32 30.06
N PHE A 41 -16.60 -8.46 30.34
CA PHE A 41 -17.09 -9.75 29.83
C PHE A 41 -18.40 -10.20 30.49
N LYS A 42 -18.63 -9.83 31.75
CA LYS A 42 -19.91 -10.05 32.43
C LYS A 42 -21.03 -9.24 31.77
N ALA A 43 -20.78 -7.99 31.37
CA ALA A 43 -21.74 -7.16 30.65
C ALA A 43 -22.08 -7.73 29.26
N LEU A 44 -21.12 -8.39 28.62
CA LEU A 44 -21.33 -9.08 27.33
C LEU A 44 -22.12 -10.39 27.46
N SER A 45 -22.07 -11.06 28.61
CA SER A 45 -22.74 -12.35 28.86
C SER A 45 -24.25 -12.26 29.16
N VAL A 46 -24.80 -11.05 29.29
CA VAL A 46 -26.23 -10.85 29.56
C VAL A 46 -27.02 -11.17 28.29
N ARG A 47 -27.59 -12.39 28.28
CA ARG A 47 -28.38 -12.97 27.18
C ARG A 47 -29.54 -12.05 26.75
N VAL A 48 -29.68 -11.91 25.43
CA VAL A 48 -30.97 -11.66 24.77
C VAL A 48 -31.88 -12.87 25.05
N PRO A 49 -33.15 -12.69 25.46
CA PRO A 49 -34.05 -13.81 25.69
C PRO A 49 -34.19 -14.67 24.42
N THR A 50 -34.02 -15.98 24.59
CA THR A 50 -34.22 -16.99 23.56
C THR A 50 -35.67 -16.97 23.08
N LEU A 51 -35.84 -16.92 21.76
CA LEU A 51 -37.08 -16.81 20.98
C LEU A 51 -37.90 -18.13 21.00
N SER A 52 -38.10 -18.74 22.18
CA SER A 52 -38.82 -20.01 22.35
C SER A 52 -40.17 -19.89 23.07
N GLU A 53 -40.67 -18.69 23.31
CA GLU A 53 -42.03 -18.46 23.83
C GLU A 53 -42.83 -17.54 22.89
N ILE A 54 -43.14 -18.04 21.68
CA ILE A 54 -44.26 -17.51 20.89
C ILE A 54 -45.26 -18.65 20.71
N PRO A 55 -46.51 -18.51 21.22
CA PRO A 55 -47.54 -19.50 21.02
C PRO A 55 -47.98 -19.50 19.54
N VAL A 56 -47.90 -20.67 18.92
CA VAL A 56 -48.36 -20.93 17.55
C VAL A 56 -49.86 -20.65 17.46
N THR A 57 -50.23 -19.59 16.75
CA THR A 57 -51.62 -19.29 16.42
C THR A 57 -51.81 -19.34 14.91
N GLU A 58 -52.62 -20.32 14.51
CA GLU A 58 -53.62 -20.33 13.43
C GLU A 58 -53.20 -19.98 11.98
N SER A 59 -53.56 -20.92 11.10
CA SER A 59 -53.36 -20.97 9.66
C SER A 59 -53.93 -19.77 8.90
N VAL A 60 -53.09 -19.15 8.07
CA VAL A 60 -53.51 -18.16 7.05
C VAL A 60 -53.65 -18.84 5.68
N PRO A 61 -54.66 -18.51 4.85
CA PRO A 61 -54.94 -19.18 3.58
C PRO A 61 -53.97 -18.78 2.46
N ALA A 62 -53.83 -19.67 1.48
CA ALA A 62 -53.01 -19.51 0.29
C ALA A 62 -53.37 -18.25 -0.54
N LEU A 63 -52.35 -17.46 -0.87
CA LEU A 63 -52.40 -16.40 -1.88
C LEU A 63 -52.19 -16.99 -3.29
N PRO A 64 -52.78 -16.39 -4.34
CA PRO A 64 -52.75 -16.93 -5.69
C PRO A 64 -51.43 -16.67 -6.40
N GLU A 65 -51.05 -17.61 -7.29
CA GLU A 65 -49.92 -17.52 -8.21
C GLU A 65 -49.99 -16.21 -9.03
N GLN A 66 -48.96 -15.37 -8.88
CA GLN A 66 -48.68 -14.28 -9.80
C GLN A 66 -47.74 -14.80 -10.90
N SER A 67 -48.15 -14.58 -12.15
CA SER A 67 -47.40 -14.89 -13.35
C SER A 67 -46.16 -13.99 -13.50
N LEU A 68 -45.06 -14.62 -13.93
CA LEU A 68 -43.78 -13.97 -14.23
C LEU A 68 -43.90 -12.97 -15.40
N PRO A 69 -43.28 -11.78 -15.33
CA PRO A 69 -43.15 -10.91 -16.49
C PRO A 69 -42.02 -11.35 -17.43
N VAL A 70 -42.28 -11.19 -18.71
CA VAL A 70 -41.39 -11.39 -19.87
C VAL A 70 -40.18 -10.43 -19.79
N PRO A 71 -38.98 -10.80 -20.28
CA PRO A 71 -37.80 -9.94 -20.18
C PRO A 71 -37.91 -8.72 -21.10
N ALA A 72 -37.68 -7.53 -20.54
CA ALA A 72 -37.51 -6.29 -21.29
C ALA A 72 -36.12 -6.24 -21.95
N ALA A 73 -36.08 -5.59 -23.12
CA ALA A 73 -34.89 -5.28 -23.91
C ALA A 73 -33.88 -4.41 -23.13
N PRO A 74 -32.57 -4.41 -23.50
CA PRO A 74 -31.55 -3.74 -22.71
C PRO A 74 -31.68 -2.21 -22.75
N GLU A 75 -31.70 -1.61 -21.57
CA GLU A 75 -31.57 -0.17 -21.36
C GLU A 75 -30.16 0.33 -21.69
N ILE A 76 -30.11 1.46 -22.38
CA ILE A 76 -28.92 2.23 -22.69
C ILE A 76 -28.55 3.06 -21.45
N SER A 77 -27.41 2.77 -20.84
CA SER A 77 -26.81 3.60 -19.79
C SER A 77 -26.12 4.80 -20.42
N VAL A 78 -26.60 6.02 -20.12
CA VAL A 78 -25.97 7.28 -20.52
C VAL A 78 -25.18 7.82 -19.32
N ALA A 79 -23.86 7.65 -19.36
CA ALA A 79 -22.93 8.39 -18.52
C ALA A 79 -21.82 8.99 -19.40
N HIS A 80 -21.62 10.30 -19.30
CA HIS A 80 -20.49 11.09 -19.86
C HIS A 80 -20.52 11.56 -21.32
N GLY A 81 -21.69 11.89 -21.89
CA GLY A 81 -21.83 13.04 -22.81
C GLY A 81 -20.87 13.19 -24.01
N ILE A 82 -20.28 12.11 -24.53
CA ILE A 82 -19.52 12.11 -25.79
C ILE A 82 -19.97 10.89 -26.59
N GLU A 83 -20.75 11.15 -27.63
CA GLU A 83 -21.16 10.18 -28.63
C GLU A 83 -19.96 9.93 -29.57
N ARG A 84 -19.39 8.72 -29.53
CA ARG A 84 -18.46 8.24 -30.56
C ARG A 84 -19.04 6.99 -31.18
N GLU A 85 -19.28 7.03 -32.48
CA GLU A 85 -19.63 5.84 -33.27
C GLU A 85 -18.49 4.83 -33.18
N ILE A 86 -18.79 3.66 -32.62
CA ILE A 86 -17.89 2.50 -32.66
C ILE A 86 -18.16 1.81 -34.01
N PRO A 87 -17.22 1.82 -34.96
CA PRO A 87 -17.41 1.09 -36.21
C PRO A 87 -17.51 -0.41 -35.92
N PRO A 88 -18.41 -1.14 -36.62
CA PRO A 88 -18.57 -2.57 -36.41
C PRO A 88 -17.26 -3.30 -36.71
N LEU A 89 -16.90 -4.23 -35.82
CA LEU A 89 -15.80 -5.16 -36.02
C LEU A 89 -16.02 -5.91 -37.34
N GLN A 90 -15.22 -5.56 -38.36
CA GLN A 90 -15.17 -6.33 -39.59
C GLN A 90 -14.52 -7.69 -39.29
N PRO A 91 -15.10 -8.82 -39.75
CA PRO A 91 -14.46 -10.11 -39.65
C PRO A 91 -13.14 -10.07 -40.44
N SER A 92 -12.06 -10.41 -39.75
CA SER A 92 -10.72 -10.53 -40.33
C SER A 92 -10.75 -11.48 -41.53
N ALA A 93 -10.44 -10.93 -42.70
CA ALA A 93 -10.25 -11.70 -43.93
C ALA A 93 -9.11 -12.73 -43.75
N PRO A 94 -9.23 -13.92 -44.35
CA PRO A 94 -8.16 -14.92 -44.33
C PRO A 94 -6.93 -14.37 -45.05
N PHE A 95 -5.76 -14.52 -44.42
CA PHE A 95 -4.46 -14.13 -44.97
C PHE A 95 -4.22 -14.81 -46.32
N GLU A 96 -4.06 -13.99 -47.36
CA GLU A 96 -3.54 -14.39 -48.66
C GLU A 96 -2.02 -14.63 -48.53
N PRO A 97 -1.46 -15.76 -48.99
CA PRO A 97 -0.03 -16.00 -48.91
C PRO A 97 0.73 -15.07 -49.86
N LEU A 98 1.64 -14.29 -49.29
CA LEU A 98 2.63 -13.49 -50.03
C LEU A 98 3.48 -14.40 -50.92
N SER A 99 3.25 -14.33 -52.23
CA SER A 99 4.13 -14.88 -53.26
C SER A 99 5.39 -14.01 -53.33
N LEU A 100 6.51 -14.54 -52.83
CA LEU A 100 7.83 -13.92 -52.96
C LEU A 100 8.37 -14.21 -54.37
N GLU A 101 8.30 -13.20 -55.26
CA GLU A 101 9.15 -13.17 -56.45
C GLU A 101 10.61 -12.88 -56.02
N PRO A 102 11.59 -13.68 -56.49
CA PRO A 102 12.99 -13.42 -56.22
C PRO A 102 13.50 -12.23 -57.07
N ALA A 103 14.09 -11.25 -56.40
CA ALA A 103 14.79 -10.14 -57.03
C ALA A 103 16.02 -10.61 -57.85
N PRO A 104 16.38 -9.92 -58.95
CA PRO A 104 17.44 -10.36 -59.85
C PRO A 104 18.83 -10.23 -59.22
N VAL A 105 19.61 -11.29 -59.40
CA VAL A 105 21.04 -11.36 -59.06
C VAL A 105 21.82 -10.34 -59.89
N ARG A 106 22.51 -9.41 -59.21
CA ARG A 106 23.41 -8.44 -59.82
C ARG A 106 24.81 -9.03 -59.82
N GLU A 107 25.32 -9.38 -61.01
CA GLU A 107 26.74 -9.70 -61.23
C GLU A 107 27.57 -8.42 -61.15
N ASP A 108 28.30 -8.23 -60.05
CA ASP A 108 29.33 -7.20 -59.99
C ASP A 108 30.67 -7.73 -60.51
N THR A 109 31.15 -7.01 -61.52
CA THR A 109 32.35 -7.23 -62.30
C THR A 109 33.58 -6.89 -61.45
N SER A 110 34.33 -7.91 -61.04
CA SER A 110 35.62 -7.73 -60.36
C SER A 110 36.68 -7.23 -61.34
N SER A 111 37.14 -6.00 -61.11
CA SER A 111 38.24 -5.38 -61.85
C SER A 111 39.58 -6.00 -61.45
N GLY A 112 40.38 -6.33 -62.47
CA GLY A 112 41.66 -7.02 -62.34
C GLY A 112 42.72 -6.22 -61.59
N ILE A 113 43.39 -6.90 -60.66
CA ILE A 113 44.68 -6.49 -60.11
C ILE A 113 45.75 -7.41 -60.70
N VAL A 114 46.66 -6.79 -61.45
CA VAL A 114 47.86 -7.40 -62.03
C VAL A 114 48.90 -7.60 -60.91
N LEU A 115 49.37 -8.84 -60.72
CA LEU A 115 50.53 -9.17 -59.88
C LEU A 115 51.74 -9.51 -60.76
N PRO A 116 52.97 -9.11 -60.37
CA PRO A 116 54.18 -9.45 -61.11
C PRO A 116 54.66 -10.88 -60.81
N PRO A 117 55.44 -11.51 -61.71
CA PRO A 117 55.95 -12.86 -61.51
C PRO A 117 57.30 -12.81 -60.79
N VAL A 118 57.43 -13.53 -59.67
CA VAL A 118 58.76 -13.90 -59.14
C VAL A 118 58.77 -15.38 -58.79
N LEU A 119 59.49 -16.12 -59.64
CA LEU A 119 60.02 -17.45 -59.40
C LEU A 119 61.00 -17.42 -58.21
N SER A 120 60.84 -18.31 -57.23
CA SER A 120 61.97 -19.14 -56.80
C SER A 120 61.52 -20.34 -55.96
N ARG A 121 62.01 -21.50 -56.39
CA ARG A 121 61.99 -22.81 -55.74
C ARG A 121 62.45 -22.74 -54.28
N GLY A 122 61.70 -23.39 -53.38
CA GLY A 122 62.24 -23.90 -52.12
C GLY A 122 61.28 -23.79 -50.93
N LYS A 123 61.00 -24.94 -50.31
CA LYS A 123 60.34 -25.15 -49.00
C LYS A 123 58.80 -25.15 -48.99
N ARG A 124 58.25 -26.35 -49.25
CA ARG A 124 56.83 -26.77 -49.13
C ARG A 124 56.22 -26.66 -47.71
N ILE A 125 56.91 -26.13 -46.71
CA ILE A 125 56.46 -26.18 -45.30
C ILE A 125 55.76 -24.88 -44.85
N ILE A 126 55.98 -23.74 -45.53
CA ILE A 126 55.39 -22.45 -45.09
C ILE A 126 53.95 -22.23 -45.60
N ARG A 127 53.54 -22.85 -46.72
CA ARG A 127 52.15 -22.74 -47.24
C ARG A 127 51.12 -23.52 -46.42
N ILE A 128 51.53 -24.58 -45.73
CA ILE A 128 50.64 -25.35 -44.85
C ILE A 128 50.40 -24.55 -43.55
N GLY A 129 51.42 -23.87 -43.04
CA GLY A 129 51.31 -23.00 -41.87
C GLY A 129 50.34 -21.83 -42.05
N SER A 130 50.32 -21.16 -43.21
CA SER A 130 49.37 -20.05 -43.46
C SER A 130 47.93 -20.55 -43.63
N ILE A 131 47.72 -21.71 -44.29
CA ILE A 131 46.39 -22.30 -44.46
C ILE A 131 45.84 -22.79 -43.12
N ILE A 132 46.67 -23.43 -42.29
CA ILE A 132 46.28 -23.84 -40.94
C ILE A 132 46.00 -22.61 -40.06
N ALA A 133 46.81 -21.55 -40.13
CA ALA A 133 46.55 -20.32 -39.38
C ALA A 133 45.25 -19.61 -39.82
N SER A 134 44.94 -19.58 -41.12
CA SER A 134 43.67 -19.04 -41.64
C SER A 134 42.47 -19.90 -41.26
N VAL A 135 42.59 -21.22 -41.32
CA VAL A 135 41.53 -22.15 -40.87
C VAL A 135 41.33 -22.05 -39.37
N VAL A 136 42.39 -21.91 -38.58
CA VAL A 136 42.28 -21.65 -37.13
C VAL A 136 41.66 -20.29 -36.85
N LEU A 137 41.96 -19.24 -37.62
CA LEU A 137 41.29 -17.93 -37.48
C LEU A 137 39.82 -17.95 -37.88
N VAL A 138 39.44 -18.74 -38.90
CA VAL A 138 38.03 -18.93 -39.30
C VAL A 138 37.31 -19.88 -38.35
N LEU A 139 37.98 -20.86 -37.75
CA LEU A 139 37.38 -21.75 -36.75
C LEU A 139 37.30 -21.10 -35.37
N VAL A 140 38.29 -20.29 -34.97
CA VAL A 140 38.26 -19.52 -33.73
C VAL A 140 37.35 -18.30 -33.89
N GLY A 141 37.42 -17.59 -35.01
CA GLY A 141 36.52 -16.50 -35.35
C GLY A 141 35.10 -16.99 -35.64
N GLY A 142 34.95 -18.18 -36.22
CA GLY A 142 33.68 -18.84 -36.47
C GLY A 142 33.09 -19.49 -35.22
N ALA A 143 33.91 -20.03 -34.32
CA ALA A 143 33.45 -20.50 -33.00
C ALA A 143 33.13 -19.32 -32.09
N TYR A 144 33.90 -18.23 -32.13
CA TYR A 144 33.59 -16.98 -31.42
C TYR A 144 32.34 -16.33 -31.99
N ALA A 145 32.19 -16.24 -33.32
CA ALA A 145 30.97 -15.79 -33.95
C ALA A 145 29.81 -16.74 -33.66
N TYR A 146 30.01 -18.06 -33.63
CA TYR A 146 28.96 -19.03 -33.32
C TYR A 146 28.55 -18.96 -31.84
N THR A 147 29.47 -18.79 -30.89
CA THR A 147 29.13 -18.64 -29.47
C THR A 147 28.54 -17.27 -29.15
N VAL A 148 28.92 -16.22 -29.89
CA VAL A 148 28.32 -14.88 -29.75
C VAL A 148 26.98 -14.79 -30.47
N TYR A 149 26.78 -15.50 -31.60
CA TYR A 149 25.57 -15.44 -32.42
C TYR A 149 24.53 -16.53 -32.09
N PHE A 150 24.98 -17.67 -31.56
CA PHE A 150 24.15 -18.80 -31.09
C PHE A 150 24.42 -19.11 -29.61
N ALA A 151 24.64 -18.09 -28.78
CA ALA A 151 24.55 -18.26 -27.34
C ALA A 151 23.24 -19.01 -27.02
N SER A 152 23.33 -20.09 -26.25
CA SER A 152 22.12 -20.86 -25.93
C SER A 152 21.14 -19.95 -25.17
N PRO A 153 19.82 -20.15 -25.32
CA PRO A 153 18.84 -19.35 -24.59
C PRO A 153 19.10 -19.28 -23.07
N GLU A 154 19.59 -20.37 -22.50
CA GLU A 154 19.98 -20.51 -21.09
C GLU A 154 21.19 -19.66 -20.76
N GLN A 155 22.21 -19.60 -21.64
CA GLN A 155 23.35 -18.71 -21.43
C GLN A 155 22.95 -17.23 -21.48
N ILE A 156 21.95 -16.87 -22.29
CA ILE A 156 21.41 -15.51 -22.33
C ILE A 156 20.67 -15.20 -21.02
N LEU A 157 19.87 -16.15 -20.52
CA LEU A 157 19.18 -16.02 -19.24
C LEU A 157 20.16 -15.91 -18.06
N ASP A 158 21.20 -16.76 -18.01
CA ASP A 158 22.25 -16.70 -17.00
C ASP A 158 22.96 -15.35 -17.02
N ARG A 159 23.35 -14.89 -18.21
CA ARG A 159 23.99 -13.59 -18.37
C ARG A 159 23.08 -12.47 -17.89
N MET A 160 21.78 -12.56 -18.13
CA MET A 160 20.81 -11.59 -17.64
C MET A 160 20.77 -11.53 -16.11
N ILE A 161 20.65 -12.67 -15.43
CA ILE A 161 20.67 -12.71 -13.96
C ILE A 161 21.96 -12.09 -13.40
N LEU A 162 23.11 -12.42 -14.00
CA LEU A 162 24.41 -11.87 -13.61
C LEU A 162 24.52 -10.36 -13.88
N GLN A 163 23.95 -9.85 -14.98
CA GLN A 163 23.96 -8.41 -15.27
C GLN A 163 23.03 -7.62 -14.35
N VAL A 164 21.87 -8.17 -13.99
CA VAL A 164 20.93 -7.53 -13.05
C VAL A 164 21.58 -7.28 -11.70
N ARG A 165 22.39 -8.23 -11.21
CA ARG A 165 23.18 -8.08 -9.98
C ARG A 165 24.02 -6.79 -9.95
N ASP A 166 24.52 -6.38 -11.11
CA ASP A 166 25.43 -5.23 -11.24
C ASP A 166 24.67 -3.91 -11.56
N VAL A 167 23.34 -3.96 -11.72
CA VAL A 167 22.51 -2.76 -11.92
C VAL A 167 22.43 -1.97 -10.62
N ARG A 168 23.11 -0.83 -10.60
CA ARG A 168 23.07 0.12 -9.47
C ARG A 168 22.08 1.27 -9.68
N ALA A 169 21.54 1.46 -10.88
CA ALA A 169 20.53 2.49 -11.14
C ALA A 169 19.60 2.07 -12.27
N MET A 170 18.30 2.27 -12.12
CA MET A 170 17.31 2.06 -13.18
C MET A 170 15.99 2.76 -12.85
N ALA A 171 15.15 2.92 -13.87
CA ALA A 171 13.73 3.21 -13.72
C ALA A 171 12.93 1.93 -13.92
N PHE A 172 11.84 1.77 -13.16
CA PHE A 172 10.97 0.60 -13.22
C PHE A 172 9.50 0.99 -13.23
N ALA A 173 8.66 0.08 -13.73
CA ALA A 173 7.23 0.10 -13.49
C ALA A 173 6.71 -1.33 -13.34
N THR A 174 5.75 -1.52 -12.45
CA THR A 174 5.10 -2.79 -12.15
C THR A 174 3.59 -2.63 -12.20
N GLU A 175 2.91 -3.63 -12.72
CA GLU A 175 1.46 -3.77 -12.64
C GLU A 175 1.16 -5.18 -12.15
N ILE A 176 0.40 -5.29 -11.07
CA ILE A 176 -0.03 -6.54 -10.47
C ILE A 176 -1.56 -6.52 -10.42
N ASN A 177 -2.19 -7.36 -11.22
CA ASN A 177 -3.63 -7.57 -11.18
C ASN A 177 -3.90 -8.88 -10.44
N VAL A 178 -4.53 -8.80 -9.28
CA VAL A 178 -4.96 -9.96 -8.50
C VAL A 178 -6.46 -10.11 -8.61
N THR A 179 -6.95 -11.29 -8.97
CA THR A 179 -8.38 -11.63 -8.98
C THR A 179 -8.61 -12.88 -8.16
N ALA A 180 -9.40 -12.76 -7.09
CA ALA A 180 -9.78 -13.88 -6.24
C ALA A 180 -11.22 -14.31 -6.51
N SER A 181 -11.45 -15.60 -6.73
CA SER A 181 -12.78 -16.18 -6.96
C SER A 181 -13.43 -16.60 -5.63
N GLY A 182 -13.90 -15.62 -4.86
CA GLY A 182 -14.56 -15.81 -3.56
C GLY A 182 -13.56 -16.15 -2.44
N GLY A 183 -13.56 -15.38 -1.36
CA GLY A 183 -12.61 -15.53 -0.25
C GLY A 183 -11.58 -14.40 -0.16
N SER A 184 -10.89 -14.35 0.99
CA SER A 184 -9.97 -13.26 1.35
C SER A 184 -8.70 -13.28 0.49
N LEU A 185 -8.51 -12.22 -0.30
CA LEU A 185 -7.29 -11.91 -1.06
C LEU A 185 -6.00 -11.95 -0.21
N PHE A 186 -6.13 -11.82 1.12
CA PHE A 186 -5.00 -11.62 2.04
C PHE A 186 -4.89 -12.69 3.13
N ALA A 187 -5.72 -13.73 3.11
CA ALA A 187 -5.67 -14.79 4.13
C ALA A 187 -4.35 -15.57 4.12
N THR A 188 -3.61 -15.59 3.00
CA THR A 188 -2.32 -16.29 2.90
C THR A 188 -1.11 -15.44 3.27
N ALA A 189 -1.23 -14.11 3.25
CA ALA A 189 -0.13 -13.18 3.59
C ALA A 189 -0.28 -12.55 4.99
N ALA A 190 -1.44 -12.71 5.63
CA ALA A 190 -1.69 -12.25 6.97
C ALA A 190 -1.05 -13.21 7.98
N SER A 191 0.17 -12.89 8.41
CA SER A 191 0.50 -13.14 9.82
C SER A 191 -0.62 -12.50 10.67
N SER A 192 -1.02 -13.17 11.75
CA SER A 192 -2.15 -12.85 12.62
C SER A 192 -2.16 -11.43 13.24
N THR A 193 -1.21 -10.57 12.87
CA THR A 193 -1.01 -9.23 13.42
C THR A 193 -1.57 -8.11 12.55
N ASN A 194 -2.01 -8.36 11.30
CA ASN A 194 -2.52 -7.30 10.44
C ASN A 194 -3.99 -6.95 10.79
N PRO A 195 -4.26 -5.78 11.41
CA PRO A 195 -5.61 -5.41 11.84
C PRO A 195 -6.60 -5.23 10.69
N PHE A 196 -6.11 -5.11 9.44
CA PHE A 196 -6.95 -4.97 8.25
C PHE A 196 -7.36 -6.30 7.63
N ALA A 197 -6.70 -7.41 7.99
CA ALA A 197 -7.01 -8.72 7.41
C ALA A 197 -8.47 -9.11 7.66
N GLY A 198 -8.98 -8.92 8.88
CA GLY A 198 -10.37 -9.20 9.23
C GLY A 198 -11.40 -8.38 8.45
N MET A 199 -11.03 -7.21 7.93
CA MET A 199 -11.93 -6.33 7.19
C MET A 199 -12.13 -6.78 5.73
N LEU A 200 -11.19 -7.58 5.21
CA LEU A 200 -11.22 -8.18 3.88
C LEU A 200 -11.70 -9.65 3.90
N MET A 201 -11.94 -10.19 5.10
CA MET A 201 -12.44 -11.54 5.30
C MET A 201 -13.96 -11.55 5.17
N GLY A 202 -14.50 -12.40 4.28
CA GLY A 202 -15.95 -12.65 4.18
C GLY A 202 -16.62 -12.17 2.88
N GLN A 203 -15.88 -11.65 1.90
CA GLN A 203 -16.45 -11.36 0.58
C GLN A 203 -16.60 -12.69 -0.21
N GLU A 204 -17.85 -13.14 -0.39
CA GLU A 204 -18.17 -14.30 -1.23
C GLU A 204 -18.04 -13.99 -2.73
N GLN A 205 -18.09 -12.70 -3.09
CA GLN A 205 -18.02 -12.25 -4.46
C GLN A 205 -16.58 -12.17 -4.98
N PRO A 206 -16.33 -12.44 -6.27
CA PRO A 206 -15.02 -12.26 -6.86
C PRO A 206 -14.55 -10.82 -6.70
N THR A 207 -13.31 -10.62 -6.25
CA THR A 207 -12.74 -9.29 -6.01
C THR A 207 -11.48 -9.11 -6.85
N LYS A 208 -11.36 -7.95 -7.49
CA LYS A 208 -10.19 -7.57 -8.27
C LYS A 208 -9.41 -6.48 -7.52
N LEU A 209 -8.14 -6.74 -7.26
CA LEU A 209 -7.18 -5.78 -6.75
C LEU A 209 -6.18 -5.47 -7.87
N THR A 210 -6.04 -4.19 -8.21
CA THR A 210 -4.97 -3.72 -9.09
C THR A 210 -3.95 -2.98 -8.24
N VAL A 211 -2.68 -3.32 -8.39
CA VAL A 211 -1.57 -2.60 -7.77
C VAL A 211 -0.62 -2.18 -8.88
N THR A 212 -0.43 -0.88 -9.04
CA THR A 212 0.60 -0.34 -9.92
C THR A 212 1.69 0.30 -9.07
N SER A 213 2.93 0.16 -9.52
CA SER A 213 4.02 0.96 -8.98
C SER A 213 4.92 1.43 -10.10
N SER A 214 5.53 2.59 -9.94
CA SER A 214 6.54 3.09 -10.85
C SER A 214 7.57 3.89 -10.08
N GLY A 215 8.80 3.91 -10.57
CA GLY A 215 9.85 4.51 -9.78
C GLY A 215 11.20 4.47 -10.44
N ALA A 216 12.17 4.90 -9.66
CA ALA A 216 13.57 4.84 -10.01
C ALA A 216 14.41 4.67 -8.76
N PHE A 217 15.57 4.05 -8.91
CA PHE A 217 16.58 4.01 -7.86
C PHE A 217 17.97 4.29 -8.41
N ASP A 218 18.83 4.80 -7.53
CA ASP A 218 20.23 5.09 -7.80
C ASP A 218 21.08 4.79 -6.55
N PHE A 219 21.76 3.67 -6.57
CA PHE A 219 22.61 3.11 -5.51
C PHE A 219 24.08 3.16 -5.87
N ARG A 220 24.47 4.05 -6.79
CA ARG A 220 25.89 4.26 -7.12
C ARG A 220 26.63 4.96 -5.99
N ASP A 221 25.91 5.75 -5.18
CA ASP A 221 26.38 6.25 -3.89
C ASP A 221 25.84 5.34 -2.77
N GLU A 222 26.70 4.51 -2.20
CA GLU A 222 26.33 3.57 -1.14
C GLU A 222 26.02 4.29 0.19
N VAL A 223 26.50 5.53 0.36
CA VAL A 223 26.26 6.33 1.58
C VAL A 223 24.94 7.09 1.48
N SER A 224 24.56 7.50 0.28
CA SER A 224 23.31 8.20 -0.01
C SER A 224 22.54 7.54 -1.18
N PRO A 225 21.96 6.34 -0.96
CA PRO A 225 21.11 5.72 -1.95
C PRO A 225 19.88 6.58 -2.20
N LYS A 226 19.46 6.66 -3.46
CA LYS A 226 18.27 7.40 -3.86
C LYS A 226 17.21 6.47 -4.36
N VAL A 227 15.98 6.65 -3.89
CA VAL A 227 14.82 5.85 -4.31
C VAL A 227 13.64 6.79 -4.51
N SER A 228 12.83 6.54 -5.53
CA SER A 228 11.52 7.15 -5.72
C SER A 228 10.54 6.06 -6.17
N ILE A 229 9.40 5.94 -5.49
CA ILE A 229 8.36 4.96 -5.80
C ILE A 229 7.02 5.66 -5.71
N LEU A 230 6.29 5.70 -6.81
CA LEU A 230 4.86 5.93 -6.84
C LEU A 230 4.17 4.57 -6.75
N PHE A 231 3.26 4.42 -5.81
CA PHE A 231 2.47 3.22 -5.56
C PHE A 231 0.99 3.59 -5.61
N GLU A 232 0.21 2.82 -6.36
CA GLU A 232 -1.24 2.96 -6.42
C GLU A 232 -1.87 1.58 -6.30
N ALA A 233 -2.93 1.48 -5.50
CA ALA A 233 -3.69 0.28 -5.32
C ALA A 233 -5.18 0.61 -5.34
N ASP A 234 -5.95 -0.12 -6.14
CA ASP A 234 -7.40 -0.02 -6.24
C ASP A 234 -8.06 -1.39 -6.13
N THR A 235 -9.25 -1.44 -5.54
CA THR A 235 -10.10 -2.64 -5.60
C THR A 235 -11.53 -2.26 -5.96
N ASP A 236 -12.16 -3.10 -6.78
CA ASP A 236 -13.53 -2.92 -7.24
C ASP A 236 -14.58 -3.19 -6.15
N LYS A 237 -14.19 -3.88 -5.08
CA LYS A 237 -15.08 -4.26 -3.99
C LYS A 237 -14.39 -4.06 -2.65
N TRP A 238 -14.74 -2.95 -2.00
CA TRP A 238 -14.36 -2.68 -0.63
C TRP A 238 -15.61 -2.42 0.24
N PRO A 239 -15.71 -2.98 1.46
CA PRO A 239 -16.94 -2.92 2.26
C PRO A 239 -17.42 -1.50 2.61
N LEU A 240 -16.54 -0.50 2.56
CA LEU A 240 -16.85 0.90 2.85
C LEU A 240 -17.01 1.79 1.61
N GLY A 241 -17.10 1.20 0.40
CA GLY A 241 -17.17 1.92 -0.87
C GLY A 241 -15.96 1.67 -1.74
N ASP A 242 -15.62 2.59 -2.65
CA ASP A 242 -14.44 2.45 -3.51
C ASP A 242 -13.15 2.57 -2.69
N PHE A 243 -12.25 1.59 -2.81
CA PHE A 243 -10.93 1.68 -2.20
C PHE A 243 -9.91 2.07 -3.26
N ALA A 244 -9.22 3.18 -3.01
CA ALA A 244 -8.09 3.61 -3.79
C ALA A 244 -7.04 4.24 -2.86
N LEU A 245 -5.88 3.60 -2.78
CA LEU A 245 -4.71 4.07 -2.05
C LEU A 245 -3.66 4.51 -3.08
N GLY A 246 -3.15 5.72 -2.93
CA GLY A 246 -2.06 6.23 -3.74
C GLY A 246 -1.02 6.85 -2.83
N ALA A 247 0.24 6.43 -2.94
CA ALA A 247 1.33 6.94 -2.14
C ALA A 247 2.58 7.15 -3.00
N GLU A 248 3.33 8.19 -2.71
CA GLU A 248 4.65 8.43 -3.27
C GLU A 248 5.67 8.38 -2.14
N TYR A 249 6.73 7.61 -2.32
CA TYR A 249 7.84 7.45 -1.41
C TYR A 249 9.12 7.92 -2.09
N ARG A 250 9.95 8.68 -1.38
CA ARG A 250 11.32 8.98 -1.81
C ARG A 250 12.29 8.77 -0.66
N ASN A 251 13.44 8.16 -0.93
CA ASN A 251 14.58 8.16 -0.02
C ASN A 251 15.70 8.99 -0.64
N LEU A 252 16.17 10.00 0.08
CA LEU A 252 17.26 10.88 -0.34
C LEU A 252 18.08 11.24 0.90
N ASP A 253 19.40 11.01 0.87
CA ASP A 253 20.28 11.37 1.98
C ASP A 253 19.77 10.86 3.35
N ARG A 254 19.25 9.63 3.38
CA ARG A 254 18.71 8.98 4.61
C ARG A 254 17.49 9.68 5.21
N LYS A 255 16.79 10.45 4.39
CA LYS A 255 15.49 11.04 4.69
C LYS A 255 14.42 10.36 3.85
N ASN A 256 13.38 9.89 4.52
CA ASN A 256 12.23 9.24 3.91
C ASN A 256 11.13 10.27 3.73
N TYR A 257 10.77 10.55 2.48
CA TYR A 257 9.68 11.42 2.12
C TYR A 257 8.49 10.56 1.72
N VAL A 258 7.32 10.84 2.28
CA VAL A 258 6.07 10.13 1.96
C VAL A 258 5.02 11.17 1.62
N LYS A 259 4.28 10.93 0.54
CA LYS A 259 3.09 11.70 0.18
C LYS A 259 1.95 10.75 -0.10
N VAL A 260 0.82 10.98 0.54
CA VAL A 260 -0.40 10.22 0.27
C VAL A 260 -1.19 10.95 -0.80
N ASN A 261 -1.19 10.44 -2.04
CA ASN A 261 -1.93 11.02 -3.17
C ASN A 261 -3.43 10.69 -3.09
N ASN A 262 -3.75 9.46 -2.69
CA ASN A 262 -5.12 9.01 -2.51
C ASN A 262 -5.25 8.14 -1.26
N ILE A 263 -6.37 8.25 -0.56
CA ILE A 263 -6.64 7.49 0.65
C ILE A 263 -8.12 7.11 0.67
N PRO A 264 -8.46 5.85 0.92
CA PRO A 264 -9.86 5.44 1.05
C PRO A 264 -10.54 6.20 2.18
N ASP A 265 -11.83 6.47 2.02
CA ASP A 265 -12.66 6.95 3.13
C ASP A 265 -12.90 5.77 4.09
N LEU A 266 -12.51 5.95 5.35
CA LEU A 266 -12.72 4.96 6.39
C LEU A 266 -14.11 5.08 7.05
N GLY A 267 -14.92 6.07 6.69
CA GLY A 267 -16.28 6.29 7.17
C GLY A 267 -16.38 6.86 8.58
N PHE A 268 -15.48 6.49 9.50
CA PHE A 268 -15.44 7.00 10.88
C PHE A 268 -14.36 8.07 11.11
N PHE A 269 -13.40 8.23 10.20
CA PHE A 269 -12.32 9.20 10.32
C PHE A 269 -11.89 9.72 8.94
N SER A 270 -11.88 11.04 8.76
CA SER A 270 -11.41 11.65 7.50
C SER A 270 -9.89 11.75 7.49
N LEU A 271 -9.25 11.05 6.57
CA LEU A 271 -7.80 11.12 6.30
C LEU A 271 -7.44 12.17 5.25
N SER A 272 -8.41 13.01 4.86
CA SER A 272 -8.25 14.04 3.83
C SER A 272 -7.12 15.03 4.11
N PHE A 273 -6.78 15.27 5.38
CA PHE A 273 -5.70 16.16 5.78
C PHE A 273 -4.31 15.66 5.38
N LEU A 274 -4.14 14.35 5.13
CA LEU A 274 -2.89 13.75 4.62
C LEU A 274 -2.74 13.89 3.11
N LYS A 275 -3.85 14.13 2.41
CA LYS A 275 -3.90 14.07 0.95
C LYS A 275 -3.01 15.15 0.34
N ASN A 276 -2.17 14.73 -0.59
CA ASN A 276 -1.26 15.56 -1.38
C ASN A 276 -0.23 16.38 -0.58
N LYS A 277 0.12 15.96 0.64
CA LYS A 277 1.17 16.59 1.44
C LYS A 277 2.38 15.70 1.56
N TRP A 278 3.56 16.30 1.50
CA TRP A 278 4.83 15.63 1.74
C TRP A 278 5.17 15.62 3.21
N PHE A 279 5.59 14.45 3.69
CA PHE A 279 6.05 14.21 5.05
C PHE A 279 7.48 13.74 5.00
N VAL A 280 8.33 14.22 5.90
CA VAL A 280 9.70 13.75 6.06
C VAL A 280 9.84 13.02 7.39
N ILE A 281 10.46 11.84 7.33
CA ILE A 281 10.83 11.00 8.46
C ILE A 281 12.32 10.73 8.36
N GLU A 282 13.09 11.11 9.38
CA GLU A 282 14.50 10.77 9.43
C GLU A 282 14.70 9.27 9.75
N ASP A 283 15.65 8.61 9.10
CA ASP A 283 15.90 7.16 9.23
C ASP A 283 15.94 6.66 10.69
N LYS A 284 16.55 7.44 11.59
CA LYS A 284 16.68 7.08 13.01
C LYS A 284 15.34 7.00 13.72
N GLU A 285 14.38 7.81 13.31
CA GLU A 285 13.05 7.91 13.90
C GLU A 285 12.07 6.92 13.27
N ALA A 286 12.24 6.62 11.97
CA ALA A 286 11.38 5.70 11.23
C ALA A 286 11.22 4.35 11.92
N LYS A 287 12.32 3.77 12.43
CA LYS A 287 12.32 2.47 13.14
C LYS A 287 11.47 2.52 14.43
N THR A 288 11.50 3.63 15.15
CA THR A 288 10.80 3.78 16.44
C THR A 288 9.34 4.19 16.25
N GLN A 289 9.08 5.08 15.29
CA GLN A 289 7.77 5.72 15.13
C GLN A 289 6.77 4.89 14.31
N LEU A 290 7.23 4.13 13.31
CA LEU A 290 6.33 3.34 12.47
C LEU A 290 5.95 2.00 13.11
N GLY A 291 6.52 1.65 14.28
CA GLY A 291 6.20 0.42 15.03
C GLY A 291 6.41 -0.87 14.23
N ALA A 292 7.05 -0.76 13.08
CA ALA A 292 7.25 -1.85 12.18
C ALA A 292 8.40 -2.67 12.74
N SER A 293 8.09 -3.85 13.29
CA SER A 293 9.05 -4.94 13.45
C SER A 293 9.47 -5.35 12.04
N THR A 294 10.34 -4.54 11.47
CA THR A 294 10.86 -4.73 10.14
C THR A 294 12.00 -5.73 10.24
N GLY A 295 11.63 -7.00 10.33
CA GLY A 295 12.55 -8.09 9.99
C GLY A 295 13.09 -7.97 8.55
N SER A 296 12.62 -6.98 7.77
CA SER A 296 12.98 -6.68 6.39
C SER A 296 13.25 -5.20 6.08
N SER A 297 13.43 -4.31 7.07
CA SER A 297 13.76 -2.87 6.83
C SER A 297 15.05 -2.41 7.50
N GLU A 298 16.03 -3.30 7.59
CA GLU A 298 17.39 -2.83 7.35
C GLU A 298 17.47 -2.48 5.88
N THR A 299 17.12 -1.22 5.57
CA THR A 299 17.03 -0.63 4.23
C THR A 299 16.01 -1.32 3.29
N VAL A 300 15.37 -0.57 2.39
CA VAL A 300 14.53 -1.16 1.31
C VAL A 300 15.34 -2.12 0.43
N ILE A 301 16.67 -2.08 0.57
CA ILE A 301 17.64 -2.96 -0.07
C ILE A 301 18.39 -3.67 1.07
N PRO A 302 18.39 -5.00 1.16
CA PRO A 302 19.23 -5.71 2.13
C PRO A 302 20.70 -5.32 1.92
N ASP A 303 21.43 -5.12 3.02
CA ASP A 303 22.88 -4.88 2.97
C ASP A 303 23.60 -6.18 2.61
N ILE A 304 23.67 -6.47 1.30
CA ILE A 304 24.34 -7.65 0.78
C ILE A 304 25.80 -7.28 0.55
N THR A 305 26.72 -7.99 1.19
CA THR A 305 28.17 -7.82 0.92
C THR A 305 28.53 -8.26 -0.49
N GLN A 306 29.68 -7.81 -1.01
CA GLN A 306 30.15 -8.29 -2.33
C GLN A 306 30.35 -9.81 -2.37
N GLU A 307 30.77 -10.40 -1.25
CA GLU A 307 30.95 -11.85 -1.14
C GLU A 307 29.62 -12.59 -1.23
N GLN A 308 28.61 -12.15 -0.45
CA GLN A 308 27.26 -12.72 -0.54
C GLN A 308 26.66 -12.55 -1.95
N ARG A 309 26.88 -11.41 -2.62
CA ARG A 309 26.47 -11.22 -4.03
C ARG A 309 27.08 -12.25 -4.97
N ASN A 310 28.34 -12.62 -4.77
CA ASN A 310 29.00 -13.64 -5.58
C ASN A 310 28.45 -15.03 -5.25
N GLN A 311 28.29 -15.35 -3.97
CA GLN A 311 27.71 -16.62 -3.53
C GLN A 311 26.28 -16.83 -4.02
N LEU A 312 25.46 -15.77 -4.05
CA LEU A 312 24.11 -15.82 -4.61
C LEU A 312 24.12 -16.07 -6.13
N ALA A 313 25.12 -15.53 -6.84
CA ALA A 313 25.30 -15.76 -8.27
C ALA A 313 25.73 -17.21 -8.56
N ASP A 314 26.58 -17.79 -7.72
CA ASP A 314 26.97 -19.20 -7.82
C ASP A 314 25.78 -20.12 -7.49
N ALA A 315 25.03 -19.80 -6.42
CA ALA A 315 23.81 -20.52 -6.04
C ALA A 315 22.75 -20.52 -7.15
N TRP A 316 22.61 -19.41 -7.89
CA TRP A 316 21.78 -19.37 -9.10
C TRP A 316 22.24 -20.39 -10.14
N GLY A 317 23.56 -20.47 -10.38
CA GLY A 317 24.14 -21.39 -11.35
C GLY A 317 23.85 -22.86 -11.04
N ASP A 318 23.91 -23.22 -9.76
CA ASP A 318 23.72 -24.59 -9.25
C ASP A 318 22.25 -24.99 -9.08
N HIS A 319 21.38 -24.03 -8.78
CA HIS A 319 19.96 -24.24 -8.45
C HIS A 319 19.02 -23.45 -9.37
N ARG A 320 19.24 -23.54 -10.69
CA ARG A 320 18.42 -22.85 -11.70
C ARG A 320 16.96 -23.29 -11.64
N PHE A 321 16.14 -22.45 -11.05
CA PHE A 321 14.70 -22.68 -10.96
C PHE A 321 13.91 -22.04 -12.10
N LEU A 322 14.54 -21.20 -12.93
CA LEU A 322 13.98 -20.75 -14.20
C LEU A 322 14.79 -21.31 -15.36
N THR A 323 14.10 -21.88 -16.34
CA THR A 323 14.71 -22.40 -17.56
C THR A 323 13.95 -21.87 -18.77
N VAL A 324 14.61 -21.78 -19.92
CA VAL A 324 13.93 -21.37 -21.16
C VAL A 324 13.14 -22.56 -21.68
N ASN A 325 11.82 -22.43 -21.69
CA ASN A 325 10.92 -23.42 -22.29
C ASN A 325 10.89 -23.24 -23.82
N LYS A 326 10.72 -21.99 -24.27
CA LYS A 326 10.56 -21.68 -25.69
C LYS A 326 11.12 -20.30 -26.03
N ARG A 327 11.79 -20.21 -27.17
CA ARG A 327 12.12 -18.93 -27.82
C ARG A 327 10.92 -18.41 -28.59
N LEU A 328 10.52 -17.18 -28.29
CA LEU A 328 9.43 -16.47 -28.94
C LEU A 328 9.99 -15.51 -30.00
N SER A 329 9.09 -14.91 -30.77
CA SER A 329 9.46 -13.96 -31.83
C SER A 329 10.24 -12.78 -31.23
N PRO A 330 11.36 -12.36 -31.85
CA PRO A 330 12.08 -11.17 -31.40
C PRO A 330 11.18 -9.94 -31.44
N GLU A 331 11.36 -9.07 -30.46
CA GLU A 331 10.63 -7.81 -30.32
C GLU A 331 11.60 -6.65 -30.13
N GLU A 332 11.09 -5.42 -30.27
CA GLU A 332 11.82 -4.20 -29.97
C GLU A 332 11.02 -3.41 -28.92
N ILE A 333 11.68 -3.00 -27.84
CA ILE A 333 11.08 -2.17 -26.78
C ILE A 333 11.96 -0.92 -26.67
N ASP A 334 11.36 0.25 -26.84
CA ASP A 334 12.04 1.56 -26.77
C ASP A 334 13.34 1.64 -27.61
N GLY A 335 13.35 1.06 -28.81
CA GLY A 335 14.51 1.08 -29.70
C GLY A 335 15.57 0.02 -29.41
N VAL A 336 15.33 -0.86 -28.44
CA VAL A 336 16.27 -1.93 -28.06
C VAL A 336 15.75 -3.28 -28.56
N ALA A 337 16.56 -3.96 -29.37
CA ALA A 337 16.23 -5.28 -29.87
C ALA A 337 16.31 -6.34 -28.76
N MET A 338 15.29 -7.17 -28.63
CA MET A 338 15.13 -8.13 -27.53
C MET A 338 15.22 -9.58 -27.98
N HIS A 339 15.80 -10.42 -27.13
CA HIS A 339 15.42 -11.83 -27.03
C HIS A 339 14.12 -11.91 -26.25
N HIS A 340 13.15 -12.69 -26.74
CA HIS A 340 11.89 -12.94 -26.06
C HIS A 340 11.80 -14.44 -25.77
N PHE A 341 11.64 -14.79 -24.49
CA PHE A 341 11.60 -16.18 -24.03
C PHE A 341 10.35 -16.43 -23.18
N SER A 342 9.73 -17.59 -23.38
CA SER A 342 8.85 -18.21 -22.41
C SER A 342 9.69 -19.08 -21.47
N LEU A 343 9.44 -18.95 -20.18
CA LEU A 343 10.17 -19.62 -19.10
C LEU A 343 9.35 -20.75 -18.47
N ALA A 344 10.04 -21.76 -17.97
CA ALA A 344 9.48 -22.76 -17.06
C ALA A 344 10.01 -22.54 -15.64
N PHE A 345 9.17 -22.81 -14.64
CA PHE A 345 9.49 -22.69 -13.21
C PHE A 345 9.60 -24.08 -12.57
N ASP A 346 10.74 -24.38 -11.98
CA ASP A 346 11.01 -25.62 -11.24
C ASP A 346 10.91 -25.34 -9.73
N LYS A 347 9.82 -25.83 -9.12
CA LYS A 347 9.54 -25.66 -7.68
C LYS A 347 10.61 -26.30 -6.80
N GLU A 348 11.16 -27.46 -7.17
CA GLU A 348 12.14 -28.17 -6.36
C GLU A 348 13.46 -27.40 -6.35
N LYS A 349 13.90 -26.94 -7.53
CA LYS A 349 15.09 -26.08 -7.62
C LYS A 349 14.91 -24.74 -6.93
N PHE A 350 13.70 -24.17 -6.94
CA PHE A 350 13.42 -22.94 -6.22
C PHE A 350 13.57 -23.13 -4.71
N LYS A 351 13.07 -24.24 -4.15
CA LYS A 351 13.26 -24.57 -2.73
C LYS A 351 14.73 -24.71 -2.35
N GLU A 352 15.49 -25.48 -3.14
CA GLU A 352 16.92 -25.65 -2.91
C GLU A 352 17.63 -24.28 -2.92
N TRP A 353 17.29 -23.42 -3.88
CA TRP A 353 17.85 -22.08 -3.98
C TRP A 353 17.52 -21.22 -2.75
N ILE A 354 16.26 -21.22 -2.27
CA ILE A 354 15.85 -20.48 -1.06
C ILE A 354 16.66 -20.91 0.16
N ILE A 355 16.79 -22.22 0.40
CA ILE A 355 17.55 -22.78 1.54
C ILE A 355 19.01 -22.30 1.50
N VAL A 356 19.64 -22.32 0.32
CA VAL A 356 21.01 -21.84 0.14
C VAL A 356 21.11 -20.33 0.34
N THR A 357 20.13 -19.57 -0.16
CA THR A 357 20.13 -18.10 -0.01
C THR A 357 19.97 -17.68 1.45
N ASP A 358 19.11 -18.34 2.24
CA ASP A 358 18.96 -18.04 3.66
C ASP A 358 20.24 -18.30 4.44
N ALA A 359 20.96 -19.38 4.09
CA ALA A 359 22.28 -19.65 4.67
C ALA A 359 23.33 -18.58 4.30
N ILE A 360 23.36 -18.12 3.04
CA ILE A 360 24.26 -17.04 2.58
C ILE A 360 23.93 -15.72 3.29
N MET A 361 22.65 -15.43 3.45
CA MET A 361 22.16 -14.20 4.08
C MET A 361 22.22 -14.25 5.61
N GLN A 362 22.55 -15.40 6.20
CA GLN A 362 22.58 -15.62 7.66
C GLN A 362 21.21 -15.41 8.32
N ASN A 363 20.14 -15.70 7.58
CA ASN A 363 18.77 -15.66 8.10
C ASN A 363 18.48 -16.88 8.98
N GLU A 364 17.36 -16.85 9.70
CA GLU A 364 16.83 -18.07 10.33
C GLU A 364 16.55 -19.13 9.24
N PRO A 365 16.86 -20.41 9.48
CA PRO A 365 16.61 -21.46 8.50
C PRO A 365 15.13 -21.51 8.10
N THR A 366 14.86 -21.57 6.80
CA THR A 366 13.51 -21.76 6.27
C THR A 366 12.89 -23.04 6.80
N ASP A 367 11.64 -23.00 7.26
CA ASP A 367 10.86 -24.22 7.48
C ASP A 367 10.49 -24.83 6.12
N VAL A 368 11.22 -25.87 5.74
CA VAL A 368 11.02 -26.57 4.46
C VAL A 368 9.61 -27.16 4.36
N SER A 369 9.00 -27.58 5.48
CA SER A 369 7.65 -28.14 5.48
C SER A 369 6.61 -27.07 5.13
N GLU A 370 6.74 -25.88 5.69
CA GLU A 370 5.84 -24.76 5.39
C GLU A 370 6.00 -24.28 3.95
N MET A 371 7.24 -24.27 3.45
CA MET A 371 7.54 -23.93 2.06
C MET A 371 6.97 -24.96 1.08
N ASP A 372 7.10 -26.26 1.36
CA ASP A 372 6.52 -27.35 0.57
C ASP A 372 5.01 -27.22 0.49
N GLU A 373 4.37 -26.99 1.64
CA GLU A 373 2.93 -26.77 1.71
C GLU A 373 2.54 -25.58 0.83
N THR A 374 3.22 -24.44 0.96
CA THR A 374 2.91 -23.22 0.21
C THR A 374 3.08 -23.40 -1.30
N LEU A 375 4.18 -24.03 -1.73
CA LEU A 375 4.45 -24.27 -3.15
C LEU A 375 3.51 -25.31 -3.78
N SER A 376 2.91 -26.20 -2.98
CA SER A 376 1.93 -27.17 -3.50
C SER A 376 0.67 -26.49 -4.07
N PHE A 377 0.29 -25.33 -3.53
CA PHE A 377 -0.89 -24.56 -3.98
C PHE A 377 -0.59 -23.56 -5.12
N LEU A 378 0.69 -23.26 -5.35
CA LEU A 378 1.16 -22.35 -6.39
C LEU A 378 1.14 -23.03 -7.76
N ASN A 379 0.53 -22.42 -8.76
CA ASN A 379 0.68 -22.79 -10.17
C ASN A 379 1.22 -21.60 -10.94
N VAL A 380 2.18 -21.85 -11.81
CA VAL A 380 2.76 -20.84 -12.69
C VAL A 380 2.28 -21.16 -14.10
N ASP A 381 1.27 -20.43 -14.55
CA ASP A 381 0.55 -20.72 -15.80
C ASP A 381 1.34 -20.25 -17.03
N ALA A 382 1.95 -19.07 -16.92
CA ALA A 382 2.78 -18.49 -17.96
C ALA A 382 3.85 -17.59 -17.34
N MET A 383 5.06 -17.63 -17.91
CA MET A 383 6.14 -16.71 -17.58
C MET A 383 6.90 -16.34 -18.85
N GLU A 384 7.14 -15.05 -19.06
CA GLU A 384 7.91 -14.54 -20.20
C GLU A 384 8.90 -13.45 -19.77
N THR A 385 10.01 -13.34 -20.49
CA THR A 385 11.02 -12.31 -20.27
C THR A 385 11.57 -11.78 -21.59
N TRP A 386 11.86 -10.46 -21.59
CA TRP A 386 12.45 -9.74 -22.70
C TRP A 386 13.83 -9.24 -22.30
N ILE A 387 14.86 -9.80 -22.93
CA ILE A 387 16.27 -9.58 -22.59
C ILE A 387 16.95 -8.84 -23.74
N GLY A 388 17.58 -7.69 -23.46
CA GLY A 388 18.27 -6.91 -24.49
C GLY A 388 19.38 -7.70 -25.16
N LYS A 389 19.39 -7.75 -26.51
CA LYS A 389 20.39 -8.53 -27.27
C LYS A 389 21.82 -8.04 -27.07
N ARG A 390 21.99 -6.76 -26.74
CA ARG A 390 23.30 -6.10 -26.62
C ARG A 390 23.81 -6.03 -25.19
N ASP A 391 22.96 -5.67 -24.25
CA ASP A 391 23.30 -5.44 -22.83
C ASP A 391 22.93 -6.63 -21.94
N SER A 392 22.12 -7.57 -22.43
CA SER A 392 21.61 -8.72 -21.68
C SER A 392 20.80 -8.33 -20.45
N LEU A 393 20.17 -7.15 -20.41
CA LEU A 393 19.36 -6.70 -19.27
C LEU A 393 17.87 -7.01 -19.50
N PRO A 394 17.08 -7.26 -18.42
CA PRO A 394 15.66 -7.55 -18.54
C PRO A 394 14.82 -6.27 -18.68
N TYR A 395 14.26 -6.02 -19.86
CA TYR A 395 13.43 -4.85 -20.10
C TYR A 395 11.97 -5.05 -19.74
N LYS A 396 11.51 -6.29 -19.80
CA LYS A 396 10.15 -6.67 -19.42
C LYS A 396 10.14 -8.09 -18.89
N TYR A 397 9.25 -8.34 -17.94
CA TYR A 397 8.92 -9.65 -17.41
C TYR A 397 7.41 -9.73 -17.19
N THR A 398 6.82 -10.86 -17.55
CA THR A 398 5.40 -11.14 -17.25
C THR A 398 5.28 -12.49 -16.56
N ALA A 399 4.34 -12.59 -15.63
CA ALA A 399 3.97 -13.85 -15.01
C ALA A 399 2.47 -13.91 -14.76
N GLN A 400 1.88 -15.07 -15.04
CA GLN A 400 0.54 -15.44 -14.64
C GLN A 400 0.64 -16.58 -13.64
N ILE A 401 0.17 -16.32 -12.42
CA ILE A 401 0.28 -17.23 -11.28
C ILE A 401 -1.11 -17.50 -10.75
N SER A 402 -1.41 -18.75 -10.44
CA SER A 402 -2.67 -19.17 -9.85
C SER A 402 -2.44 -19.92 -8.54
N LEU A 403 -3.01 -19.40 -7.46
CA LEU A 403 -2.95 -19.97 -6.11
C LEU A 403 -4.31 -20.61 -5.79
N ARG A 404 -4.31 -21.88 -5.37
CA ARG A 404 -5.53 -22.53 -4.85
C ARG A 404 -5.67 -22.28 -3.35
N ASP A 405 -6.89 -22.07 -2.88
CA ASP A 405 -7.16 -21.98 -1.44
C ASP A 405 -6.91 -23.32 -0.76
N LYS A 406 -6.32 -23.29 0.45
CA LYS A 406 -5.95 -24.49 1.22
C LYS A 406 -7.17 -25.27 1.72
N VAL A 407 -8.27 -24.57 1.99
CA VAL A 407 -9.50 -25.12 2.59
C VAL A 407 -10.52 -25.48 1.51
N ASP A 408 -10.64 -24.66 0.47
CA ASP A 408 -11.61 -24.85 -0.60
C ASP A 408 -10.94 -24.78 -1.98
N ALA A 409 -10.59 -25.94 -2.52
CA ALA A 409 -9.90 -26.05 -3.82
C ALA A 409 -10.68 -25.46 -5.01
N SER A 410 -11.96 -25.12 -4.86
CA SER A 410 -12.73 -24.41 -5.89
C SER A 410 -12.41 -22.90 -5.93
N ARG A 411 -11.84 -22.35 -4.85
CA ARG A 411 -11.40 -20.96 -4.78
C ARG A 411 -9.99 -20.84 -5.31
N MET A 412 -9.80 -19.87 -6.18
CA MET A 412 -8.54 -19.60 -6.84
C MET A 412 -8.25 -18.11 -6.82
N THR A 413 -7.00 -17.77 -6.55
CA THR A 413 -6.47 -16.42 -6.72
C THR A 413 -5.54 -16.42 -7.90
N THR A 414 -5.88 -15.64 -8.92
CA THR A 414 -5.01 -15.42 -10.09
C THR A 414 -4.29 -14.11 -9.93
N MET A 415 -3.00 -14.08 -10.28
CA MET A 415 -2.14 -12.92 -10.21
C MET A 415 -1.45 -12.76 -11.57
N ASN A 416 -1.67 -11.62 -12.21
CA ASN A 416 -0.97 -11.23 -13.42
C ASN A 416 0.02 -10.14 -13.05
N ILE A 417 1.30 -10.42 -13.24
CA ILE A 417 2.41 -9.53 -12.92
C ILE A 417 3.03 -9.07 -14.22
N VAL A 418 3.22 -7.77 -14.38
CA VAL A 418 4.02 -7.16 -15.43
C VAL A 418 5.07 -6.29 -14.75
N LEU A 419 6.35 -6.57 -14.99
CA LEU A 419 7.44 -5.70 -14.58
C LEU A 419 8.14 -5.18 -15.83
N THR A 420 8.52 -3.91 -15.81
CA THR A 420 9.29 -3.26 -16.86
C THR A 420 10.46 -2.50 -16.25
N GLY A 421 11.58 -2.50 -16.95
CA GLY A 421 12.81 -1.84 -16.54
C GLY A 421 13.41 -1.06 -17.70
N LYS A 422 13.95 0.13 -17.40
CA LYS A 422 14.64 0.96 -18.40
C LYS A 422 15.69 1.83 -17.74
N ASN A 423 16.49 2.51 -18.57
CA ASN A 423 17.53 3.43 -18.12
C ASN A 423 18.54 2.80 -17.15
N PHE A 424 18.85 1.51 -17.36
CA PHE A 424 19.87 0.80 -16.58
C PHE A 424 21.22 1.52 -16.61
N GLY A 425 21.81 1.68 -15.43
CA GLY A 425 23.09 2.37 -15.22
C GLY A 425 23.06 3.89 -15.45
N LYS A 426 21.93 4.48 -15.85
CA LYS A 426 21.82 5.93 -16.05
C LYS A 426 21.51 6.65 -14.74
N ASN A 427 21.98 7.89 -14.62
CA ASN A 427 21.69 8.76 -13.49
C ASN A 427 20.18 8.99 -13.36
N GLN A 428 19.64 8.80 -12.14
CA GLN A 428 18.23 9.07 -11.87
C GLN A 428 18.10 10.40 -11.13
N GLU A 429 17.32 11.32 -11.69
CA GLU A 429 17.03 12.60 -11.05
C GLU A 429 15.93 12.41 -10.01
N ILE A 430 16.33 12.16 -8.76
CA ILE A 430 15.43 12.08 -7.62
C ILE A 430 15.75 13.27 -6.72
N ILE A 431 14.78 14.18 -6.55
CA ILE A 431 14.92 15.43 -5.82
C ILE A 431 14.05 15.45 -4.57
N ALA A 432 14.52 16.14 -3.54
CA ALA A 432 13.75 16.31 -2.31
C ALA A 432 12.50 17.15 -2.63
N PRO A 433 11.32 16.75 -2.16
CA PRO A 433 10.12 17.52 -2.39
C PRO A 433 10.12 18.82 -1.59
N ASP A 434 9.71 19.91 -2.21
CA ASP A 434 9.52 21.20 -1.55
C ASP A 434 8.35 21.14 -0.56
N GLY A 435 8.48 21.83 0.58
CA GLY A 435 7.40 21.96 1.57
C GLY A 435 7.09 20.69 2.36
N ALA A 436 8.02 19.72 2.40
CA ALA A 436 7.87 18.54 3.25
C ALA A 436 7.80 18.93 4.74
N GLN A 437 6.77 18.45 5.43
CA GLN A 437 6.54 18.67 6.86
C GLN A 437 7.11 17.51 7.66
N SER A 438 7.58 17.73 8.89
CA SER A 438 7.99 16.61 9.73
C SER A 438 6.78 15.75 10.12
N PHE A 439 7.00 14.45 10.27
CA PHE A 439 5.93 13.54 10.71
C PHE A 439 5.35 13.94 12.08
N GLU A 440 6.17 14.49 12.98
CA GLU A 440 5.72 15.01 14.28
C GLU A 440 4.73 16.17 14.14
N GLU A 441 4.99 17.15 13.27
CA GLU A 441 4.07 18.27 13.02
C GLU A 441 2.71 17.77 12.53
N VAL A 442 2.71 16.70 11.73
CA VAL A 442 1.50 16.12 11.17
C VAL A 442 0.75 15.30 12.19
N LEU A 443 1.44 14.46 12.98
CA LEU A 443 0.85 13.75 14.11
C LEU A 443 0.26 14.73 15.13
N GLN A 444 0.96 15.82 15.44
CA GLN A 444 0.43 16.86 16.33
C GLN A 444 -0.84 17.50 15.75
N GLY A 445 -0.88 17.71 14.43
CA GLY A 445 -2.09 18.10 13.72
C GLY A 445 -3.23 17.08 13.86
N ILE A 446 -2.94 15.79 13.67
CA ILE A 446 -3.88 14.67 13.79
C ILE A 446 -4.47 14.60 15.19
N PHE A 447 -3.59 14.48 16.20
CA PHE A 447 -4.02 14.36 17.59
C PHE A 447 -4.73 15.63 18.07
N GLY A 448 -4.31 16.80 17.59
CA GLY A 448 -5.01 18.05 17.82
C GLY A 448 -6.44 18.06 17.25
N GLN A 449 -6.62 17.51 16.05
CA GLN A 449 -7.95 17.44 15.44
C GLN A 449 -8.82 16.34 16.07
N MET A 450 -8.25 15.19 16.41
CA MET A 450 -8.96 14.00 16.89
C MET A 450 -9.37 14.08 18.35
N LEU A 451 -8.50 14.64 19.21
CA LEU A 451 -8.87 14.92 20.60
C LEU A 451 -9.77 16.14 20.71
N GLY A 452 -10.00 16.84 19.59
CA GLY A 452 -10.79 18.05 19.55
C GLY A 452 -10.22 19.21 20.37
N ALA A 453 -9.12 18.97 21.06
CA ALA A 453 -8.23 19.98 21.60
C ALA A 453 -7.45 20.53 20.42
N GLY A 454 -7.94 21.60 19.78
CA GLY A 454 -7.25 22.24 18.65
C GLY A 454 -5.77 22.42 18.94
N ALA A 455 -4.94 21.53 18.37
CA ALA A 455 -3.57 21.23 18.82
C ALA A 455 -3.43 20.98 20.35
N PRO A 456 -2.58 20.05 20.82
CA PRO A 456 -1.80 20.40 21.99
C PRO A 456 -0.95 21.59 21.54
N THR A 457 -1.47 22.81 21.68
CA THR A 457 -0.58 23.95 21.86
C THR A 457 0.34 23.48 22.97
N SER A 458 1.63 23.25 22.66
CA SER A 458 2.69 23.16 23.66
C SER A 458 2.27 24.12 24.76
N VAL A 459 1.94 23.62 25.98
CA VAL A 459 1.29 24.43 27.02
C VAL A 459 1.99 25.78 26.99
N PRO A 460 1.32 26.87 26.54
CA PRO A 460 2.07 28.04 26.11
C PRO A 460 3.00 28.44 27.24
N ALA A 461 4.29 28.52 26.97
CA ALA A 461 5.29 28.49 28.04
C ALA A 461 5.09 29.63 29.05
N THR A 462 4.48 30.73 28.58
CA THR A 462 4.25 31.94 29.35
C THR A 462 2.78 32.12 29.78
N PRO A 463 2.53 32.74 30.94
CA PRO A 463 1.19 33.13 31.39
C PRO A 463 0.40 33.94 30.36
N GLN A 464 1.08 34.88 29.68
CA GLN A 464 0.49 35.71 28.65
C GLN A 464 -0.06 34.88 27.48
N ALA A 465 0.72 33.93 26.95
CA ALA A 465 0.27 33.11 25.83
C ALA A 465 -0.87 32.16 26.24
N ARG A 466 -0.89 31.68 27.49
CA ARG A 466 -2.04 30.92 28.04
C ARG A 466 -3.29 31.80 28.18
N ASN A 467 -3.13 33.05 28.59
CA ASN A 467 -4.24 34.02 28.65
C ASN A 467 -4.78 34.37 27.26
N ASP A 468 -3.92 34.46 26.24
CA ASP A 468 -4.36 34.67 24.86
C ASP A 468 -5.14 33.46 24.32
N GLN A 469 -4.73 32.23 24.65
CA GLN A 469 -5.50 31.02 24.37
C GLN A 469 -6.85 31.04 25.07
N ARG A 470 -6.90 31.37 26.37
CA ARG A 470 -8.15 31.48 27.14
C ARG A 470 -9.13 32.46 26.50
N ARG A 471 -8.66 33.60 25.97
CA ARG A 471 -9.52 34.57 25.26
C ARG A 471 -10.17 33.95 24.04
N LYS A 472 -9.39 33.23 23.21
CA LYS A 472 -9.91 32.53 22.04
C LYS A 472 -10.94 31.48 22.43
N ASP A 473 -10.63 30.67 23.45
CA ASP A 473 -11.50 29.60 23.93
C ASP A 473 -12.83 30.13 24.46
N VAL A 474 -12.83 31.16 25.32
CA VAL A 474 -14.09 31.73 25.84
C VAL A 474 -14.93 32.38 24.74
N THR A 475 -14.30 32.96 23.69
CA THR A 475 -15.01 33.48 22.52
C THR A 475 -15.66 32.34 21.74
N LEU A 476 -14.91 31.27 21.45
CA LEU A 476 -15.39 30.11 20.71
C LEU A 476 -16.58 29.43 21.41
N ILE A 477 -16.48 29.24 22.73
CA ILE A 477 -17.58 28.69 23.55
C ILE A 477 -18.80 29.62 23.51
N ALA A 478 -18.62 30.93 23.72
CA ALA A 478 -19.73 31.88 23.72
C ALA A 478 -20.46 31.94 22.37
N ASP A 479 -19.71 31.86 21.25
CA ASP A 479 -20.27 31.84 19.91
C ASP A 479 -21.01 30.55 19.60
N ALA A 480 -20.51 29.40 20.06
CA ALA A 480 -21.21 28.12 19.93
C ALA A 480 -22.52 28.09 20.73
N ILE A 481 -22.54 28.61 21.96
CA ILE A 481 -23.78 28.72 22.75
C ILE A 481 -24.76 29.67 22.04
N LYS A 482 -24.31 30.82 21.54
CA LYS A 482 -25.16 31.75 20.79
C LYS A 482 -25.74 31.11 19.54
N LYS A 483 -24.94 30.31 18.81
CA LYS A 483 -25.42 29.58 17.63
C LYS A 483 -26.46 28.52 18.00
N ASN A 484 -26.24 27.76 19.08
CA ASN A 484 -27.27 26.83 19.61
C ASN A 484 -28.58 27.58 19.90
N VAL A 485 -28.53 28.70 20.61
CA VAL A 485 -29.71 29.53 20.92
C VAL A 485 -30.40 30.03 19.65
N SER A 486 -29.64 30.50 18.67
CA SER A 486 -30.16 30.99 17.39
C SER A 486 -30.87 29.88 16.61
N ASP A 487 -30.25 28.71 16.51
CA ASP A 487 -30.77 27.57 15.74
C ASP A 487 -32.00 26.91 16.43
N ASN A 488 -32.24 27.22 17.71
CA ASN A 488 -33.35 26.71 18.50
C ASN A 488 -34.35 27.81 18.92
N GLY A 489 -34.62 28.77 18.03
CA GLY A 489 -35.71 29.74 18.21
C GLY A 489 -35.51 30.69 19.40
N GLY A 490 -34.27 31.03 19.74
CA GLY A 490 -33.95 31.92 20.85
C GLY A 490 -33.88 31.24 22.22
N THR A 491 -34.01 29.91 22.28
CA THR A 491 -33.87 29.13 23.53
C THR A 491 -32.66 28.21 23.44
N PHE A 492 -31.85 28.15 24.49
CA PHE A 492 -30.75 27.18 24.56
C PHE A 492 -31.32 25.77 24.76
N MET A 493 -30.99 24.83 23.86
CA MET A 493 -31.46 23.45 23.93
C MET A 493 -30.30 22.52 24.28
N CYS A 494 -30.44 21.83 25.41
CA CYS A 494 -29.46 20.88 25.91
C CYS A 494 -30.10 19.83 26.82
N ALA A 495 -29.64 18.58 26.75
CA ALA A 495 -30.14 17.48 27.59
C ALA A 495 -29.94 17.75 29.09
N THR A 496 -28.90 18.51 29.45
CA THR A 496 -28.59 18.93 30.83
C THR A 496 -29.51 20.03 31.36
N GLY A 497 -30.44 20.54 30.54
CA GLY A 497 -31.38 21.60 30.90
C GLY A 497 -30.94 23.00 30.47
N PRO A 498 -31.61 24.08 30.94
CA PRO A 498 -31.30 25.45 30.54
C PRO A 498 -29.92 25.90 31.05
N LEU A 499 -29.38 26.96 30.44
CA LEU A 499 -28.13 27.57 30.91
C LEU A 499 -28.25 28.01 32.38
N PRO A 500 -27.18 27.83 33.19
CA PRO A 500 -27.23 28.15 34.61
C PRO A 500 -27.33 29.67 34.82
N GLN A 501 -28.13 30.10 35.82
CA GLN A 501 -28.29 31.51 36.18
C GLN A 501 -27.12 32.05 37.04
N LYS A 502 -26.25 31.15 37.53
CA LYS A 502 -25.04 31.45 38.29
C LYS A 502 -23.84 30.89 37.54
N ALA A 503 -22.67 31.48 37.76
CA ALA A 503 -21.44 31.00 37.12
C ALA A 503 -21.15 29.55 37.55
N THR A 504 -21.24 28.65 36.59
CA THR A 504 -21.02 27.21 36.78
C THR A 504 -19.95 26.74 35.81
N PHE A 505 -19.04 25.88 36.28
CA PHE A 505 -18.00 25.31 35.42
C PHE A 505 -18.61 24.40 34.35
N LEU A 506 -18.04 24.44 33.14
CA LEU A 506 -18.49 23.63 32.02
C LEU A 506 -17.75 22.29 32.02
N GLY A 507 -18.52 21.19 32.09
CA GLY A 507 -18.01 19.83 32.24
C GLY A 507 -18.94 18.95 33.07
N ALA A 508 -18.66 17.64 33.09
CA ALA A 508 -19.34 16.71 33.97
C ALA A 508 -19.01 17.01 35.44
N ALA A 509 -19.96 16.77 36.35
CA ALA A 509 -19.68 16.89 37.77
C ALA A 509 -18.54 15.94 38.17
N GLY A 510 -17.52 16.48 38.85
CA GLY A 510 -16.32 15.74 39.24
C GLY A 510 -15.57 16.47 40.36
N PHE A 511 -14.86 15.73 41.20
CA PHE A 511 -14.04 16.26 42.31
C PHE A 511 -14.79 17.18 43.29
N GLY A 512 -16.06 16.90 43.57
CA GLY A 512 -16.85 17.68 44.53
C GLY A 512 -17.32 19.05 44.03
N MET A 513 -17.15 19.36 42.74
CA MET A 513 -17.68 20.57 42.10
C MET A 513 -18.92 20.26 41.26
N SER A 514 -19.91 21.14 41.30
CA SER A 514 -21.05 21.09 40.38
C SER A 514 -20.59 21.56 38.99
N GLY A 515 -20.63 20.64 38.01
CA GLY A 515 -20.37 20.92 36.60
C GLY A 515 -21.66 21.01 35.80
N TYR A 516 -21.65 21.78 34.70
CA TYR A 516 -22.70 21.82 33.70
C TYR A 516 -22.20 21.15 32.42
N ALA A 517 -22.68 19.92 32.17
CA ALA A 517 -22.23 19.05 31.08
C ALA A 517 -22.78 19.49 29.71
N ILE A 518 -22.27 20.62 29.22
CA ILE A 518 -22.75 21.26 27.98
C ILE A 518 -22.22 20.62 26.69
N GLU A 519 -21.22 19.75 26.79
CA GLU A 519 -20.43 19.26 25.65
C GLU A 519 -21.28 18.57 24.59
N SER A 520 -22.18 17.64 24.98
CA SER A 520 -23.07 16.93 24.05
C SER A 520 -24.06 17.83 23.31
N CYS A 521 -24.21 19.08 23.76
CA CYS A 521 -25.13 20.07 23.18
C CYS A 521 -24.43 21.03 22.21
N LEU A 522 -23.10 21.07 22.27
CA LEU A 522 -22.25 21.91 21.41
C LEU A 522 -21.44 21.09 20.41
N VAL A 523 -21.03 19.88 20.78
CA VAL A 523 -20.16 18.99 19.99
C VAL A 523 -20.98 17.83 19.41
N PRO A 524 -20.78 17.45 18.14
CA PRO A 524 -19.89 18.07 17.14
C PRO A 524 -20.55 19.22 16.36
N LYS A 525 -21.82 19.55 16.65
CA LYS A 525 -22.65 20.39 15.76
C LYS A 525 -22.18 21.84 15.62
N TYR A 526 -21.78 22.46 16.73
CA TYR A 526 -21.39 23.88 16.79
C TYR A 526 -19.89 24.06 17.09
N LEU A 527 -19.26 23.03 17.63
CA LEU A 527 -17.82 22.94 17.89
C LEU A 527 -17.31 21.57 17.49
N PRO A 528 -16.08 21.47 16.94
CA PRO A 528 -15.45 20.17 16.71
C PRO A 528 -15.19 19.43 18.02
N ALA A 529 -14.91 20.16 19.11
CA ALA A 529 -14.90 19.67 20.49
C ALA A 529 -14.85 20.81 21.51
N MET A 530 -14.97 20.46 22.79
CA MET A 530 -14.99 21.40 23.89
C MET A 530 -13.59 21.93 24.23
N PRO A 531 -13.32 23.25 24.14
CA PRO A 531 -12.05 23.83 24.54
C PRO A 531 -11.73 23.60 26.02
N LYS A 532 -10.46 23.46 26.35
CA LYS A 532 -9.97 23.17 27.71
C LYS A 532 -8.96 24.22 28.16
N ASP A 533 -9.10 24.70 29.40
CA ASP A 533 -8.15 25.62 30.03
C ASP A 533 -6.76 24.96 30.04
N PRO A 534 -5.70 25.66 29.58
CA PRO A 534 -4.37 25.08 29.48
C PRO A 534 -3.76 24.59 30.80
N THR A 535 -4.28 25.04 31.95
CA THR A 535 -3.75 24.71 33.28
C THR A 535 -4.68 23.88 34.14
N LYS A 536 -6.00 23.98 33.91
CA LYS A 536 -7.04 23.36 34.75
C LYS A 536 -8.06 22.53 33.98
N GLY A 537 -7.94 22.44 32.65
CA GLY A 537 -8.74 21.55 31.83
C GLY A 537 -8.33 20.09 32.01
N GLY A 538 -9.31 19.18 31.99
CA GLY A 538 -9.12 17.74 32.17
C GLY A 538 -10.11 16.90 31.36
N LEU A 539 -10.14 15.58 31.60
CA LEU A 539 -10.99 14.65 30.84
C LEU A 539 -12.50 14.89 31.02
N GLY A 540 -12.94 15.44 32.16
CA GLY A 540 -14.35 15.72 32.42
C GLY A 540 -14.70 17.20 32.60
N MET A 541 -13.72 18.11 32.56
CA MET A 541 -13.89 19.52 32.89
C MET A 541 -13.12 20.40 31.93
N SER A 542 -13.79 21.40 31.36
CA SER A 542 -13.14 22.38 30.50
C SER A 542 -12.25 23.35 31.28
N GLY A 543 -12.53 23.61 32.56
CA GLY A 543 -11.88 24.68 33.33
C GLY A 543 -12.45 26.08 33.05
N TYR A 544 -13.40 26.22 32.11
CA TYR A 544 -14.16 27.44 31.86
C TYR A 544 -15.49 27.43 32.61
N SER A 545 -16.10 28.60 32.84
CA SER A 545 -17.44 28.71 33.42
C SER A 545 -18.36 29.59 32.59
N ALA A 546 -19.66 29.34 32.67
CA ALA A 546 -20.67 30.17 32.02
C ALA A 546 -21.86 30.45 32.93
N TYR A 547 -22.58 31.51 32.63
CA TYR A 547 -23.93 31.76 33.14
C TYR A 547 -24.75 32.59 32.16
N TYR A 548 -26.06 32.51 32.32
CA TYR A 548 -27.04 33.27 31.57
C TYR A 548 -27.78 34.23 32.49
N ASP A 549 -27.82 35.50 32.10
CA ASP A 549 -28.59 36.51 32.82
C ASP A 549 -30.01 36.57 32.24
N SER A 550 -30.99 36.09 33.01
CA SER A 550 -32.40 36.08 32.60
C SER A 550 -33.02 37.47 32.43
N VAL A 551 -32.43 38.53 32.99
CA VAL A 551 -32.90 39.92 32.86
C VAL A 551 -32.37 40.52 31.57
N THR A 552 -31.05 40.49 31.36
CA THR A 552 -30.43 41.08 30.17
C THR A 552 -30.48 40.18 28.94
N LYS A 553 -30.84 38.90 29.13
CA LYS A 553 -30.83 37.84 28.11
C LYS A 553 -29.44 37.60 27.50
N ARG A 554 -28.37 37.93 28.23
CA ARG A 554 -26.98 37.80 27.76
C ARG A 554 -26.30 36.57 28.34
N ILE A 555 -25.44 35.95 27.54
CA ILE A 555 -24.63 34.80 27.95
C ILE A 555 -23.24 35.32 28.30
N THR A 556 -22.71 34.91 29.45
CA THR A 556 -21.33 35.25 29.82
C THR A 556 -20.50 33.99 30.02
N VAL A 557 -19.37 33.90 29.33
CA VAL A 557 -18.37 32.84 29.47
C VAL A 557 -17.08 33.43 30.06
N ARG A 558 -16.48 32.74 31.02
CA ARG A 558 -15.33 33.21 31.80
C ARG A 558 -14.22 32.17 31.82
N ALA A 559 -12.99 32.64 31.94
CA ALA A 559 -11.82 31.84 32.28
C ALA A 559 -11.38 32.16 33.72
N PRO A 560 -11.82 31.39 34.73
CA PRO A 560 -11.54 31.69 36.15
C PRO A 560 -10.06 31.58 36.53
N TYR A 561 -9.29 30.84 35.73
CA TYR A 561 -7.87 30.57 35.96
C TYR A 561 -6.94 31.44 35.10
N ALA A 562 -7.43 32.60 34.65
CA ALA A 562 -6.59 33.59 34.00
C ALA A 562 -5.45 34.03 34.94
N GLU A 563 -4.24 34.13 34.40
CA GLU A 563 -3.02 34.38 35.16
C GLU A 563 -2.68 35.88 35.18
N GLU A 564 -1.72 36.27 36.03
CA GLU A 564 -1.24 37.67 36.14
C GLU A 564 -2.33 38.68 36.52
N GLY A 565 -3.36 38.24 37.25
CA GLY A 565 -4.48 39.10 37.67
C GLY A 565 -5.43 39.49 36.52
N SER A 566 -5.27 38.91 35.33
CA SER A 566 -6.15 39.15 34.19
C SER A 566 -7.58 38.67 34.47
N LYS A 567 -8.57 39.43 33.99
CA LYS A 567 -9.98 39.02 33.98
C LYS A 567 -10.43 38.79 32.55
N ILE A 568 -10.61 37.52 32.17
CA ILE A 568 -11.02 37.13 30.82
C ILE A 568 -12.49 36.71 30.86
N THR A 569 -13.34 37.50 30.22
CA THR A 569 -14.79 37.29 30.15
C THR A 569 -15.31 37.76 28.79
N ILE A 570 -16.26 37.02 28.23
CA ILE A 570 -16.99 37.39 27.01
C ILE A 570 -18.47 37.37 27.33
N THR A 571 -19.18 38.44 26.97
CA THR A 571 -20.64 38.55 27.13
C THR A 571 -21.30 38.80 25.78
N LYS A 572 -22.13 37.86 25.33
CA LYS A 572 -22.81 37.89 24.03
C LYS A 572 -24.30 38.15 24.18
#